data_AF-A0A059AYW1-F1
#
_entry.id   AF-A0A059AYW1-F1
#
_cell.length_a   1.000
_cell.length_b   1.000
_cell.length_c   1.000
_cell.angle_alpha   90.00
_cell.angle_beta   90.00
_cell.angle_gamma   90.00
#
_symmetry.space_group_name_H-M   'P 1'
#
loop_
_entity.id
_entity.type
_entity.pdbx_description
1 polymer ?
#
loop_
_entity_poly.entity_id
_entity_poly.type
_entity_poly.pdbx_seq_one_letter_code
_entity_poly.pdbx_strand_id
1 'polypeptide(L)'
;MSAVGMKSTHSEVAKLDFRKGRGIPDMETLSPDTADMYLSLGLREQGKKILGYPRVLMLLSSALDRSVQKNERLLETSQSKDVITIFHGVRPPALTIRQYIERIFKYSACSPSCFVIAQIYMDRFVQNTDVLLTSLNVHRLLITSLTVAAKFVDDAFFNNAYYAKVGGVSTSELNRLEMKFLFSIDFRLHVSIDTFQRYCLLLEKEVSEGLQIERSIQSCRITESWSNKEDSTWYSHSC
;
A
#
# COMPACT_ATOMS: atom_id res chain seq x y z
N MET A 1 44.39 -41.12 7.31
CA MET A 1 43.64 -39.84 7.32
C MET A 1 42.56 -39.94 6.27
N SER A 2 41.31 -39.86 6.71
CA SER A 2 40.13 -40.36 6.00
C SER A 2 39.75 -39.55 4.75
N ALA A 3 39.38 -40.26 3.70
CA ALA A 3 38.61 -39.74 2.59
C ALA A 3 37.16 -39.47 3.05
N VAL A 4 36.68 -38.25 2.87
CA VAL A 4 35.26 -37.92 2.98
C VAL A 4 34.80 -37.40 1.62
N GLY A 5 34.08 -38.25 0.90
CA GLY A 5 33.38 -37.87 -0.32
C GLY A 5 32.24 -36.93 0.00
N MET A 6 32.29 -35.71 -0.54
CA MET A 6 31.14 -34.83 -0.59
C MET A 6 30.34 -35.16 -1.84
N LYS A 7 29.25 -35.90 -1.63
CA LYS A 7 28.22 -36.14 -2.63
C LYS A 7 27.62 -34.78 -3.03
N SER A 8 27.62 -34.49 -4.33
CA SER A 8 26.90 -33.39 -4.93
C SER A 8 25.40 -33.60 -4.73
N THR A 9 24.83 -32.94 -3.74
CA THR A 9 23.37 -32.78 -3.67
C THR A 9 22.97 -31.79 -4.74
N HIS A 10 22.45 -32.31 -5.85
CA HIS A 10 21.65 -31.54 -6.79
C HIS A 10 20.56 -30.82 -5.99
N SER A 11 20.70 -29.50 -5.78
CA SER A 11 19.57 -28.69 -5.35
C SER A 11 18.65 -28.59 -6.55
N GLU A 12 17.51 -29.26 -6.46
CA GLU A 12 16.43 -29.19 -7.41
C GLU A 12 15.91 -27.74 -7.42
N VAL A 13 16.37 -26.97 -8.40
CA VAL A 13 16.03 -25.56 -8.56
C VAL A 13 14.59 -25.51 -9.08
N ALA A 14 13.64 -25.25 -8.18
CA ALA A 14 12.28 -24.92 -8.56
C ALA A 14 12.31 -23.59 -9.33
N LYS A 15 12.39 -23.67 -10.66
CA LYS A 15 12.07 -22.56 -11.55
C LYS A 15 10.58 -22.29 -11.41
N LEU A 16 10.23 -21.15 -10.84
CA LEU A 16 8.88 -20.60 -10.92
C LEU A 16 8.69 -20.10 -12.37
N ASP A 17 8.07 -20.92 -13.20
CA ASP A 17 7.57 -20.50 -14.52
C ASP A 17 6.25 -19.73 -14.29
N PHE A 18 6.32 -18.41 -14.43
CA PHE A 18 5.21 -17.48 -14.26
C PHE A 18 4.23 -17.47 -15.46
N ARG A 19 4.32 -18.43 -16.41
CA ARG A 19 3.36 -18.54 -17.52
C ARG A 19 2.16 -19.43 -17.16
N LYS A 20 0.97 -18.82 -17.29
CA LYS A 20 -0.41 -19.34 -17.11
C LYS A 20 -0.96 -19.29 -15.68
N GLY A 21 -1.76 -18.27 -15.41
CA GLY A 21 -3.07 -18.46 -14.77
C GLY A 21 -3.07 -18.67 -13.26
N ARG A 22 -1.96 -18.44 -12.56
CA ARG A 22 -1.85 -18.64 -11.11
C ARG A 22 -1.00 -17.55 -10.44
N GLY A 23 -1.61 -16.38 -10.27
CA GLY A 23 -1.12 -15.31 -9.39
C GLY A 23 -1.37 -15.56 -7.89
N ILE A 24 -1.76 -16.78 -7.54
CA ILE A 24 -1.84 -17.30 -6.17
C ILE A 24 -1.23 -18.70 -6.22
N PRO A 25 -0.38 -19.11 -5.26
CA PRO A 25 0.13 -20.48 -5.20
C PRO A 25 -1.00 -21.49 -5.33
N ASP A 26 -0.74 -22.63 -5.99
CA ASP A 26 -1.67 -23.76 -6.00
C ASP A 26 -2.10 -24.07 -4.56
N MET A 27 -3.35 -23.71 -4.25
CA MET A 27 -3.94 -23.72 -2.91
C MET A 27 -3.92 -25.09 -2.23
N GLU A 28 -3.68 -26.16 -2.97
CA GLU A 28 -3.57 -27.53 -2.43
C GLU A 28 -2.35 -27.72 -1.50
N THR A 29 -1.41 -26.77 -1.47
CA THR A 29 -0.21 -26.82 -0.59
C THR A 29 -0.17 -25.75 0.51
N LEU A 30 -1.17 -24.88 0.61
CA LEU A 30 -1.23 -23.82 1.63
C LEU A 30 -1.79 -24.35 2.95
N SER A 31 -1.21 -23.90 4.08
CA SER A 31 -1.80 -24.20 5.39
C SER A 31 -3.20 -23.55 5.49
N PRO A 32 -4.15 -24.17 6.23
CA PRO A 32 -5.49 -23.62 6.43
C PRO A 32 -5.49 -22.16 6.93
N ASP A 33 -4.57 -21.83 7.84
CA ASP A 33 -4.41 -20.49 8.40
C ASP A 33 -4.07 -19.45 7.33
N THR A 34 -3.25 -19.82 6.35
CA THR A 34 -2.86 -18.90 5.26
C THR A 34 -4.03 -18.63 4.31
N ALA A 35 -4.82 -19.67 4.02
CA ALA A 35 -5.99 -19.56 3.16
C ALA A 35 -7.06 -18.63 3.77
N ASP A 36 -7.29 -18.73 5.09
CA ASP A 36 -8.21 -17.86 5.82
C ASP A 36 -7.72 -16.40 5.82
N MET A 37 -6.42 -16.17 6.05
CA MET A 37 -5.82 -14.84 5.97
C MET A 37 -6.01 -14.21 4.57
N TYR A 38 -5.73 -14.95 3.49
CA TYR A 38 -5.93 -14.43 2.13
C TYR A 38 -7.40 -14.12 1.82
N LEU A 39 -8.32 -14.91 2.36
CA LEU A 39 -9.76 -14.64 2.25
C LEU A 39 -10.15 -13.39 3.04
N SER A 40 -9.64 -13.22 4.27
CA SER A 40 -9.91 -12.07 5.14
C SER A 40 -9.43 -10.75 4.51
N LEU A 41 -8.29 -10.79 3.81
CA LEU A 41 -7.72 -9.66 3.08
C LEU A 41 -8.46 -9.35 1.77
N GLY A 42 -9.31 -10.26 1.28
CA GLY A 42 -10.01 -10.13 0.01
C GLY A 42 -9.11 -10.36 -1.21
N LEU A 43 -8.05 -11.17 -1.06
CA LEU A 43 -7.12 -11.48 -2.15
C LEU A 43 -7.66 -12.51 -3.15
N ARG A 44 -8.78 -13.16 -2.83
CA ARG A 44 -9.42 -14.18 -3.66
C ARG A 44 -10.58 -13.58 -4.44
N GLU A 45 -10.57 -13.71 -5.76
CA GLU A 45 -11.74 -13.41 -6.58
C GLU A 45 -12.81 -14.48 -6.33
N GLN A 46 -13.94 -14.08 -5.74
CA GLN A 46 -15.14 -14.89 -5.81
C GLN A 46 -15.76 -14.63 -7.18
N GLY A 47 -16.14 -15.67 -7.93
CA GLY A 47 -16.77 -15.58 -9.25
C GLY A 47 -18.13 -14.85 -9.31
N LYS A 48 -18.49 -14.09 -8.28
CA LYS A 48 -19.59 -13.12 -8.25
C LYS A 48 -18.99 -11.72 -8.16
N LYS A 49 -19.37 -10.82 -9.08
CA LYS A 49 -19.08 -9.38 -9.06
C LYS A 49 -18.92 -8.88 -7.62
N ILE A 50 -17.69 -8.56 -7.22
CA ILE A 50 -17.39 -8.03 -5.89
C ILE A 50 -18.15 -6.71 -5.75
N LEU A 51 -19.13 -6.65 -4.84
CA LEU A 51 -19.93 -5.44 -4.62
C LEU A 51 -19.19 -4.42 -3.69
N GLY A 52 -17.89 -4.57 -3.49
CA GLY A 52 -17.10 -3.79 -2.52
C GLY A 52 -15.59 -3.82 -2.78
N TYR A 53 -14.85 -3.00 -2.05
CA TYR A 53 -13.39 -2.95 -2.13
C TYR A 53 -12.76 -4.02 -1.23
N PRO A 54 -11.77 -4.80 -1.71
CA PRO A 54 -11.04 -5.74 -0.87
C PRO A 54 -10.42 -5.08 0.36
N ARG A 55 -10.42 -5.77 1.50
CA ARG A 55 -9.92 -5.24 2.78
C ARG A 55 -8.49 -4.73 2.67
N VAL A 56 -7.64 -5.43 1.90
CA VAL A 56 -6.23 -5.06 1.70
C VAL A 56 -6.03 -3.63 1.19
N LEU A 57 -6.98 -3.06 0.43
CA LEU A 57 -6.89 -1.68 -0.07
C LEU A 57 -6.98 -0.67 1.08
N MET A 58 -7.89 -0.92 2.04
CA MET A 58 -8.03 -0.06 3.22
C MET A 58 -6.77 -0.14 4.08
N LEU A 59 -6.25 -1.36 4.29
CA LEU A 59 -5.03 -1.58 5.08
C LEU A 59 -3.83 -0.88 4.48
N LEU A 60 -3.65 -1.03 3.16
CA LEU A 60 -2.59 -0.37 2.42
C LEU A 60 -2.71 1.15 2.51
N SER A 61 -3.91 1.71 2.35
CA SER A 61 -4.10 3.16 2.48
C SER A 61 -3.69 3.67 3.86
N SER A 62 -4.14 3.02 4.94
CA SER A 62 -3.80 3.41 6.31
C SER A 62 -2.32 3.27 6.61
N ALA A 63 -1.67 2.22 6.12
CA ALA A 63 -0.23 2.02 6.28
C ALA A 63 0.56 3.13 5.58
N LEU A 64 0.22 3.46 4.33
CA LEU A 64 0.88 4.52 3.57
C LEU A 64 0.64 5.90 4.19
N ASP A 65 -0.57 6.22 4.62
CA ASP A 65 -0.88 7.49 5.30
C ASP A 65 -0.03 7.63 6.58
N ARG A 66 0.10 6.57 7.39
CA ARG A 66 0.96 6.59 8.59
C ARG A 66 2.43 6.77 8.24
N SER A 67 2.94 6.07 7.23
CA SER A 67 4.33 6.23 6.76
C SER A 67 4.60 7.67 6.32
N VAL A 68 3.69 8.27 5.54
CA VAL A 68 3.80 9.68 5.11
C VAL A 68 3.81 10.61 6.31
N GLN A 69 2.85 10.49 7.23
CA GLN A 69 2.78 11.36 8.42
C GLN A 69 4.02 11.24 9.30
N LYS A 70 4.53 10.01 9.50
CA LYS A 70 5.74 9.78 10.28
C LYS A 70 6.96 10.43 9.62
N ASN A 71 7.12 10.26 8.32
CA ASN A 71 8.26 10.78 7.58
C ASN A 71 8.24 12.32 7.52
N GLU A 72 7.07 12.93 7.34
CA GLU A 72 6.94 14.40 7.33
C GLU A 72 7.30 15.00 8.69
N ARG A 73 6.86 14.40 9.79
CA ARG A 73 7.27 14.80 11.16
C ARG A 73 8.79 14.69 11.38
N LEU A 74 9.41 13.64 10.82
CA LEU A 74 10.87 13.47 10.89
C LEU A 74 11.59 14.58 10.11
N LEU A 75 11.12 14.93 8.92
CA LEU A 75 11.68 16.01 8.11
C LEU A 75 11.58 17.37 8.82
N GLU A 76 10.45 17.66 9.46
CA GLU A 76 10.25 18.86 10.26
C GLU A 76 11.21 18.92 11.46
N THR A 77 11.40 17.80 12.16
CA THR A 77 12.24 17.72 13.36
C THR A 77 13.73 17.81 13.03
N SER A 78 14.17 17.20 11.93
CA SER A 78 15.61 17.05 11.61
C SER A 78 16.21 18.22 10.82
N GLN A 79 15.43 19.25 10.43
CA GLN A 79 15.84 20.33 9.50
C GLN A 79 16.57 19.82 8.23
N SER A 80 16.36 18.55 7.88
CA SER A 80 17.07 17.87 6.80
C SER A 80 16.20 17.91 5.54
N LYS A 81 16.81 18.21 4.40
CA LYS A 81 16.10 18.23 3.12
C LYS A 81 16.05 16.83 2.53
N ASP A 82 14.85 16.39 2.15
CA ASP A 82 14.65 15.13 1.43
C ASP A 82 15.31 15.16 0.04
N VAL A 83 15.71 13.99 -0.45
CA VAL A 83 16.28 13.84 -1.79
C VAL A 83 15.16 13.96 -2.82
N ILE A 84 15.14 15.08 -3.54
CA ILE A 84 14.13 15.34 -4.56
C ILE A 84 14.35 14.42 -5.77
N THR A 85 13.34 13.62 -6.09
CA THR A 85 13.31 12.70 -7.23
C THR A 85 12.22 13.05 -8.24
N ILE A 86 12.23 12.39 -9.40
CA ILE A 86 11.18 12.54 -10.42
C ILE A 86 9.78 12.12 -9.94
N PHE A 87 9.71 11.41 -8.80
CA PHE A 87 8.46 11.01 -8.17
C PHE A 87 7.84 12.13 -7.34
N HIS A 88 8.55 13.23 -7.06
CA HIS A 88 7.98 14.35 -6.33
C HIS A 88 7.13 15.23 -7.24
N GLY A 89 5.89 15.48 -6.82
CA GLY A 89 5.05 16.54 -7.36
C GLY A 89 5.43 17.91 -6.80
N VAL A 90 5.00 18.97 -7.49
CA VAL A 90 5.17 20.36 -7.02
C VAL A 90 4.31 20.64 -5.79
N ARG A 91 3.14 19.98 -5.69
CA ARG A 91 2.19 20.10 -4.59
C ARG A 91 1.55 18.74 -4.31
N PRO A 92 1.12 18.45 -3.07
CA PRO A 92 0.36 17.24 -2.77
C PRO A 92 -0.93 17.21 -3.59
N PRO A 93 -1.31 16.06 -4.19
CA PRO A 93 -2.61 15.91 -4.83
C PRO A 93 -3.75 16.14 -3.83
N ALA A 94 -4.85 16.73 -4.29
CA ALA A 94 -6.06 16.93 -3.47
C ALA A 94 -6.81 15.62 -3.18
N LEU A 95 -6.52 14.57 -3.97
CA LEU A 95 -7.07 13.23 -3.78
C LEU A 95 -6.32 12.53 -2.65
N THR A 96 -7.03 11.88 -1.73
CA THR A 96 -6.37 11.12 -0.66
C THR A 96 -5.77 9.82 -1.17
N ILE A 97 -4.82 9.24 -0.44
CA ILE A 97 -4.19 7.96 -0.79
C ILE A 97 -5.26 6.86 -0.95
N ARG A 98 -6.22 6.80 -0.02
CA ARG A 98 -7.35 5.86 -0.09
C ARG A 98 -8.18 6.05 -1.36
N GLN A 99 -8.59 7.27 -1.67
CA GLN A 99 -9.39 7.56 -2.86
C GLN A 99 -8.62 7.21 -4.15
N TYR A 100 -7.30 7.39 -4.15
CA TYR A 100 -6.44 7.03 -5.27
C TYR A 100 -6.31 5.52 -5.45
N ILE A 101 -6.10 4.76 -4.36
CA ILE A 101 -6.08 3.29 -4.38
C ILE A 101 -7.41 2.73 -4.89
N GLU A 102 -8.54 3.21 -4.36
CA GLU A 102 -9.87 2.78 -4.76
C GLU A 102 -10.14 3.09 -6.25
N ARG A 103 -9.71 4.26 -6.73
CA ARG A 103 -9.77 4.63 -8.15
C ARG A 103 -8.93 3.69 -9.01
N ILE A 104 -7.70 3.38 -8.62
CA ILE A 104 -6.84 2.47 -9.38
C ILE A 104 -7.49 1.08 -9.44
N PHE A 105 -7.90 0.53 -8.30
CA PHE A 105 -8.57 -0.78 -8.24
C PHE A 105 -9.79 -0.84 -9.16
N LYS A 106 -10.66 0.17 -9.07
CA LYS A 106 -11.91 0.23 -9.85
C LYS A 106 -11.69 0.21 -11.37
N TYR A 107 -10.60 0.81 -11.86
CA TYR A 107 -10.43 1.03 -13.30
C TYR A 107 -9.28 0.24 -13.93
N SER A 108 -8.34 -0.31 -13.17
CA SER A 108 -7.13 -0.96 -13.72
C SER A 108 -7.22 -2.46 -13.93
N ALA A 109 -8.32 -3.11 -13.50
CA ALA A 109 -8.51 -4.55 -13.55
C ALA A 109 -7.34 -5.37 -12.95
N CYS A 110 -6.52 -4.77 -12.09
CA CYS A 110 -5.43 -5.46 -11.42
C CYS A 110 -5.95 -6.33 -10.29
N SER A 111 -5.29 -7.46 -10.07
CA SER A 111 -5.61 -8.35 -8.96
C SER A 111 -5.38 -7.66 -7.61
N PRO A 112 -6.15 -7.99 -6.56
CA PRO A 112 -5.90 -7.44 -5.23
C PRO A 112 -4.49 -7.74 -4.69
N SER A 113 -3.86 -8.84 -5.12
CA SER A 113 -2.48 -9.20 -4.76
C SER A 113 -1.45 -8.21 -5.31
N CYS A 114 -1.73 -7.55 -6.45
CA CYS A 114 -0.86 -6.50 -6.97
C CYS A 114 -0.67 -5.33 -5.99
N PHE A 115 -1.64 -5.05 -5.11
CA PHE A 115 -1.50 -4.00 -4.10
C PHE A 115 -0.51 -4.37 -3.00
N VAL A 116 -0.47 -5.65 -2.61
CA VAL A 116 0.55 -6.15 -1.66
C VAL A 116 1.93 -6.11 -2.31
N ILE A 117 2.04 -6.54 -3.57
CA ILE A 117 3.31 -6.54 -4.31
C ILE A 117 3.81 -5.12 -4.57
N ALA A 118 2.91 -4.18 -4.88
CA ALA A 118 3.24 -2.77 -5.00
C ALA A 118 3.82 -2.19 -3.71
N GLN A 119 3.29 -2.57 -2.54
CA GLN A 119 3.87 -2.18 -1.24
C GLN A 119 5.30 -2.72 -1.09
N ILE A 120 5.53 -3.99 -1.43
CA ILE A 120 6.88 -4.59 -1.40
C ILE A 120 7.84 -3.82 -2.31
N TYR A 121 7.39 -3.44 -3.51
CA TYR A 121 8.23 -2.69 -4.43
C TYR A 121 8.52 -1.26 -3.96
N MET A 122 7.56 -0.59 -3.32
CA MET A 122 7.80 0.73 -2.72
C MET A 122 8.80 0.65 -1.57
N ASP A 123 8.73 -0.37 -0.73
CA ASP A 123 9.72 -0.57 0.34
C ASP A 123 11.12 -0.82 -0.22
N ARG A 124 11.24 -1.64 -1.27
CA ARG A 124 12.52 -1.84 -2.00
C ARG A 124 13.05 -0.52 -2.56
N PHE A 125 12.17 0.30 -3.13
CA PHE A 125 12.54 1.61 -3.67
C PHE A 125 13.09 2.53 -2.58
N VAL A 126 12.39 2.65 -1.45
CA VAL A 126 12.81 3.48 -0.30
C VAL A 126 14.16 2.99 0.24
N GLN A 127 14.32 1.67 0.41
CA GLN A 127 15.57 1.08 0.91
C GLN A 127 16.79 1.30 0.00
N ASN A 128 16.59 1.39 -1.32
CA ASN A 128 17.69 1.55 -2.27
C ASN A 128 17.99 3.02 -2.64
N THR A 129 17.09 3.95 -2.30
CA THR A 129 17.22 5.36 -2.73
C THR A 129 17.37 6.33 -1.57
N ASP A 130 17.19 5.87 -0.33
CA ASP A 130 17.17 6.69 0.89
C ASP A 130 16.15 7.85 0.83
N VAL A 131 15.19 7.79 -0.11
CA VAL A 131 14.11 8.76 -0.26
C VAL A 131 13.03 8.47 0.76
N LEU A 132 12.53 9.51 1.43
CA LEU A 132 11.41 9.37 2.33
C LEU A 132 10.08 9.39 1.57
N LEU A 133 9.17 8.52 1.97
CA LEU A 133 7.80 8.55 1.43
C LEU A 133 7.05 9.75 2.03
N THR A 134 6.57 10.65 1.18
CA THR A 134 5.87 11.90 1.59
C THR A 134 4.61 12.12 0.77
N SER A 135 3.78 13.10 1.17
CA SER A 135 2.57 13.48 0.42
C SER A 135 2.86 13.94 -1.01
N LEU A 136 4.10 14.38 -1.29
CA LEU A 136 4.56 14.83 -2.60
C LEU A 136 4.88 13.69 -3.56
N ASN A 137 5.26 12.50 -3.06
CA ASN A 137 5.75 11.41 -3.91
C ASN A 137 4.93 10.13 -3.87
N VAL A 138 4.13 9.90 -2.82
CA VAL A 138 3.41 8.64 -2.59
C VAL A 138 2.48 8.26 -3.75
N HIS A 139 1.75 9.22 -4.33
CA HIS A 139 0.83 8.94 -5.44
C HIS A 139 1.56 8.47 -6.70
N ARG A 140 2.67 9.13 -7.07
CA ARG A 140 3.46 8.79 -8.25
C ARG A 140 4.18 7.46 -8.05
N LEU A 141 4.70 7.20 -6.85
CA LEU A 141 5.29 5.90 -6.51
C LEU A 141 4.26 4.79 -6.58
N LEU A 142 3.07 5.00 -6.02
CA LEU A 142 2.00 4.00 -5.95
C LEU A 142 1.48 3.58 -7.33
N ILE A 143 1.16 4.52 -8.23
CA ILE A 143 0.70 4.14 -9.58
C ILE A 143 1.80 3.43 -10.36
N THR A 144 3.06 3.83 -10.16
CA THR A 144 4.20 3.22 -10.85
C THR A 144 4.44 1.80 -10.35
N SER A 145 4.47 1.60 -9.04
CA SER A 145 4.67 0.28 -8.42
C SER A 145 3.53 -0.68 -8.76
N LEU A 146 2.27 -0.20 -8.78
CA LEU A 146 1.11 -1.00 -9.21
C LEU A 146 1.17 -1.36 -10.69
N THR A 147 1.57 -0.43 -11.56
CA THR A 147 1.72 -0.71 -13.01
C THR A 147 2.77 -1.80 -13.24
N VAL A 148 3.91 -1.71 -12.54
CA VAL A 148 4.99 -2.72 -12.61
C VAL A 148 4.53 -4.07 -12.05
N ALA A 149 3.82 -4.07 -10.91
CA ALA A 149 3.28 -5.29 -10.31
C ALA A 149 2.29 -5.99 -11.24
N ALA A 150 1.31 -5.26 -11.78
CA ALA A 150 0.31 -5.82 -12.68
C ALA A 150 0.95 -6.43 -13.94
N LYS A 151 1.92 -5.75 -14.56
CA LYS A 151 2.64 -6.26 -15.73
C LYS A 151 3.47 -7.52 -15.44
N PHE A 152 3.96 -7.67 -14.21
CA PHE A 152 4.81 -8.79 -13.83
C PHE A 152 4.00 -10.00 -13.34
N VAL A 153 2.85 -9.76 -12.71
CA VAL A 153 2.11 -10.77 -11.93
C VAL A 153 0.82 -11.19 -12.61
N ASP A 154 0.08 -10.25 -13.21
CA ASP A 154 -1.22 -10.53 -13.81
C ASP A 154 -1.05 -11.01 -15.26
N ASP A 155 -1.79 -12.06 -15.65
CA ASP A 155 -1.80 -12.55 -17.04
C ASP A 155 -2.47 -11.54 -18.01
N ALA A 156 -3.36 -10.70 -17.48
CA ALA A 156 -4.07 -9.67 -18.23
C ALA A 156 -3.82 -8.30 -17.60
N PHE A 157 -3.11 -7.44 -18.33
CA PHE A 157 -2.77 -6.08 -17.88
C PHE A 157 -2.97 -5.08 -19.02
N PHE A 158 -3.14 -3.81 -18.66
CA PHE A 158 -3.25 -2.72 -19.63
C PHE A 158 -1.90 -2.09 -19.98
N ASN A 159 -1.84 -1.34 -21.08
CA ASN A 159 -0.65 -0.57 -21.42
C ASN A 159 -0.48 0.67 -20.51
N ASN A 160 0.69 1.31 -20.58
CA ASN A 160 0.98 2.50 -19.78
C ASN A 160 0.05 3.68 -20.08
N ALA A 161 -0.43 3.83 -21.32
CA ALA A 161 -1.34 4.93 -21.64
C ALA A 161 -2.64 4.83 -20.82
N TYR A 162 -3.13 3.61 -20.62
CA TYR A 162 -4.29 3.35 -19.79
C TYR A 162 -4.02 3.60 -18.30
N TYR A 163 -2.95 3.03 -17.74
CA TYR A 163 -2.57 3.27 -16.33
C TYR A 163 -2.29 4.76 -16.06
N ALA A 164 -1.70 5.48 -17.01
CA ALA A 164 -1.46 6.92 -16.90
C ALA A 164 -2.79 7.70 -16.80
N LYS A 165 -3.77 7.35 -17.63
CA LYS A 165 -5.12 7.94 -17.57
C LYS A 165 -5.81 7.65 -16.23
N VAL A 166 -5.72 6.42 -15.73
CA VAL A 166 -6.25 6.05 -14.41
C VAL A 166 -5.53 6.82 -13.32
N GLY A 167 -4.20 6.92 -13.37
CA GLY A 167 -3.37 7.60 -12.38
C GLY A 167 -3.38 9.13 -12.45
N GLY A 168 -3.97 9.73 -13.49
CA GLY A 168 -4.01 11.18 -13.66
C GLY A 168 -2.64 11.80 -14.02
N VAL A 169 -1.78 11.03 -14.70
CA VAL A 169 -0.47 11.47 -15.19
C VAL A 169 -0.41 11.35 -16.71
N SER A 170 0.56 12.03 -17.34
CA SER A 170 0.76 11.84 -18.78
C SER A 170 1.39 10.47 -19.07
N THR A 171 1.14 9.93 -20.27
CA THR A 171 1.73 8.64 -20.67
C THR A 171 3.26 8.69 -20.71
N SER A 172 3.83 9.78 -21.22
CA SER A 172 5.28 10.00 -21.25
C SER A 172 5.87 10.07 -19.83
N GLU A 173 5.17 10.70 -18.91
CA GLU A 173 5.56 10.72 -17.51
C GLU A 173 5.54 9.33 -16.89
N LEU A 174 4.45 8.55 -17.03
CA LEU A 174 4.40 7.21 -16.46
C LEU A 174 5.49 6.30 -17.06
N ASN A 175 5.76 6.39 -18.36
CA ASN A 175 6.86 5.65 -18.99
C ASN A 175 8.22 5.98 -18.33
N ARG A 176 8.48 7.26 -18.06
CA ARG A 176 9.71 7.71 -17.41
C ARG A 176 9.78 7.25 -15.95
N LEU A 177 8.67 7.35 -15.22
CA LEU A 177 8.57 6.89 -13.83
C LEU A 177 8.81 5.38 -13.74
N GLU A 178 8.16 4.58 -14.60
CA GLU A 178 8.33 3.13 -14.66
C GLU A 178 9.79 2.73 -14.89
N MET A 179 10.43 3.31 -15.91
CA MET A 179 11.83 3.02 -16.19
C MET A 179 12.72 3.36 -14.99
N LYS A 180 12.57 4.56 -14.42
CA LYS A 180 13.37 4.97 -13.26
C LYS A 180 13.13 4.06 -12.05
N PHE A 181 11.88 3.67 -11.82
CA PHE A 181 11.49 2.79 -10.72
C PHE A 181 12.17 1.43 -10.84
N LEU A 182 12.11 0.81 -12.03
CA LEU A 182 12.74 -0.48 -12.31
C LEU A 182 14.26 -0.46 -12.06
N PHE A 183 14.95 0.60 -12.51
CA PHE A 183 16.37 0.79 -12.21
C PHE A 183 16.62 0.99 -10.70
N SER A 184 15.77 1.77 -10.01
CA SER A 184 15.92 2.00 -8.57
C SER A 184 15.72 0.75 -7.70
N ILE A 185 15.04 -0.28 -8.21
CA ILE A 185 14.90 -1.57 -7.52
C ILE A 185 15.81 -2.66 -8.10
N ASP A 186 16.75 -2.31 -8.98
CA ASP A 186 17.65 -3.23 -9.68
C ASP A 186 16.92 -4.35 -10.42
N PHE A 187 15.72 -4.06 -10.96
CA PHE A 187 14.84 -5.05 -11.59
C PHE A 187 14.51 -6.26 -10.70
N ARG A 188 14.68 -6.15 -9.38
CA ARG A 188 14.31 -7.18 -8.41
C ARG A 188 12.79 -7.19 -8.27
N LEU A 189 12.10 -7.83 -9.22
CA LEU A 189 10.64 -7.97 -9.26
C LEU A 189 10.14 -9.27 -8.62
N HIS A 190 10.99 -10.29 -8.54
CA HIS A 190 10.62 -11.55 -7.91
C HIS A 190 10.25 -11.34 -6.43
N VAL A 191 9.12 -11.93 -6.03
CA VAL A 191 8.62 -11.94 -4.65
C VAL A 191 8.36 -13.39 -4.28
N SER A 192 9.04 -13.89 -3.24
CA SER A 192 8.77 -15.24 -2.73
C SER A 192 7.42 -15.28 -2.02
N ILE A 193 6.81 -16.46 -1.97
CA ILE A 193 5.54 -16.69 -1.24
C ILE A 193 5.68 -16.27 0.22
N ASP A 194 6.79 -16.64 0.87
CA ASP A 194 7.08 -16.27 2.25
C ASP A 194 7.20 -14.74 2.43
N THR A 195 7.77 -14.03 1.45
CA THR A 195 7.79 -12.56 1.48
C THR A 195 6.39 -11.98 1.34
N PHE A 196 5.61 -12.49 0.39
CA PHE A 196 4.24 -12.06 0.19
C PHE A 196 3.37 -12.27 1.46
N GLN A 197 3.45 -13.46 2.06
CA GLN A 197 2.74 -13.81 3.30
C GLN A 197 3.12 -12.89 4.46
N ARG A 198 4.41 -12.59 4.63
CA ARG A 198 4.87 -11.65 5.65
C ARG A 198 4.24 -10.28 5.48
N TYR A 199 4.17 -9.78 4.25
CA TYR A 199 3.55 -8.49 3.96
C TYR A 199 2.04 -8.49 4.21
N CYS A 200 1.34 -9.59 3.90
CA CYS A 200 -0.05 -9.78 4.27
C CYS A 200 -0.26 -9.70 5.79
N LEU A 201 0.58 -10.40 6.56
CA LEU A 201 0.54 -10.40 8.03
C LEU A 201 0.84 -9.01 8.61
N LEU A 202 1.81 -8.28 8.04
CA LEU A 202 2.11 -6.91 8.45
C LEU A 202 0.88 -6.02 8.24
N LEU A 203 0.30 -6.02 7.05
CA LEU A 203 -0.91 -5.23 6.76
C LEU A 203 -2.10 -5.59 7.66
N GLU A 204 -2.24 -6.85 8.07
CA GLU A 204 -3.29 -7.24 9.02
C GLU A 204 -3.02 -6.74 10.45
N LYS A 205 -1.77 -6.79 10.92
CA LYS A 205 -1.38 -6.29 12.25
C LYS A 205 -1.56 -4.78 12.40
N GLU A 206 -1.37 -4.04 11.31
CA GLU A 206 -1.56 -2.59 11.22
C GLU A 206 -2.98 -2.12 11.62
N VAL A 207 -3.97 -3.02 11.67
CA VAL A 207 -5.32 -2.79 12.21
C VAL A 207 -5.34 -2.71 13.73
N SER A 208 -4.57 -3.58 14.39
CA SER A 208 -4.56 -3.73 15.85
C SER A 208 -3.90 -2.54 16.53
N GLU A 209 -2.90 -1.91 15.91
CA GLU A 209 -2.21 -0.74 16.46
C GLU A 209 -2.96 0.57 16.20
N GLY A 210 -3.73 0.66 15.10
CA GLY A 210 -4.56 1.83 14.80
C GLY A 210 -5.79 1.97 15.72
N LEU A 211 -6.42 0.84 16.09
CA LEU A 211 -7.60 0.82 16.96
C LEU A 211 -7.30 1.15 18.42
N GLN A 212 -6.06 0.98 18.89
CA GLN A 212 -5.70 1.31 20.28
C GLN A 212 -5.64 2.82 20.50
N ILE A 213 -5.24 3.60 19.49
CA ILE A 213 -5.17 5.06 19.60
C ILE A 213 -6.58 5.67 19.65
N GLU A 214 -7.53 5.19 18.84
CA GLU A 214 -8.92 5.68 18.89
C GLU A 214 -9.67 5.28 20.16
N ARG A 215 -9.45 4.07 20.70
CA ARG A 215 -10.11 3.64 21.95
C ARG A 215 -9.62 4.40 23.17
N SER A 216 -8.34 4.81 23.22
CA SER A 216 -7.79 5.60 24.32
C SER A 216 -8.26 7.06 24.32
N ILE A 217 -8.67 7.62 23.19
CA ILE A 217 -9.21 8.99 23.13
C ILE A 217 -10.66 9.03 23.64
N GLN A 218 -11.41 7.94 23.52
CA GLN A 218 -12.81 7.87 23.98
C GLN A 218 -12.96 7.85 25.51
N SER A 219 -11.94 7.48 26.29
CA SER A 219 -12.01 7.42 27.75
C SER A 219 -11.73 8.75 28.47
N CYS A 220 -11.35 9.80 27.74
CA CYS A 220 -11.12 11.14 28.29
C CYS A 220 -12.11 12.18 27.73
N ARG A 221 -13.41 11.86 27.67
CA ARG A 221 -14.43 12.93 27.66
C ARG A 221 -14.79 13.26 29.09
N ILE A 222 -14.12 14.29 29.60
CA ILE A 222 -14.48 15.06 30.79
C ILE A 222 -15.97 15.40 30.68
N THR A 223 -16.76 14.96 31.65
CA THR A 223 -18.11 15.45 31.88
C THR A 223 -18.01 16.83 32.54
N GLU A 224 -17.99 17.89 31.74
CA GLU A 224 -18.38 19.21 32.20
C GLU A 224 -19.85 19.42 31.84
N SER A 225 -20.73 19.04 32.76
CA SER A 225 -22.02 19.69 32.89
C SER A 225 -21.75 21.10 33.45
N TRP A 226 -22.39 22.12 32.90
CA TRP A 226 -22.96 23.29 33.58
C TRP A 226 -23.44 24.28 32.52
N SER A 227 -24.77 24.34 32.33
CA SER A 227 -25.46 25.51 31.79
C SER A 227 -26.93 25.37 32.10
N ASN A 228 -27.42 26.17 33.04
CA ASN A 228 -28.77 26.71 33.01
C ASN A 228 -28.68 28.16 33.48
N LYS A 229 -28.75 29.09 32.54
CA LYS A 229 -29.05 30.50 32.79
C LYS A 229 -30.56 30.62 32.65
N GLU A 230 -31.23 31.02 33.74
CA GLU A 230 -32.62 31.45 33.69
C GLU A 230 -32.67 32.89 33.19
N ASP A 231 -33.50 33.10 32.16
CA ASP A 231 -33.93 34.39 31.66
C ASP A 231 -34.92 35.02 32.65
N SER A 232 -34.79 36.33 32.90
CA SER A 232 -35.93 37.18 33.29
C SER A 232 -35.65 38.64 32.94
N THR A 233 -36.49 39.11 32.02
CA THR A 233 -36.82 40.44 31.49
C THR A 233 -36.83 41.61 32.48
N TRP A 234 -36.41 42.81 32.02
CA TRP A 234 -37.30 43.95 31.66
C TRP A 234 -36.50 45.22 31.35
N TYR A 235 -36.82 45.89 30.24
CA TYR A 235 -36.50 47.31 29.99
C TYR A 235 -37.80 48.11 29.96
N SER A 236 -37.69 49.36 30.41
CA SER A 236 -38.58 50.53 30.30
C SER A 236 -39.48 50.86 31.51
N HIS A 237 -39.18 51.99 32.18
CA HIS A 237 -39.92 53.25 32.02
C HIS A 237 -39.32 54.42 32.84
N SER A 238 -39.14 55.54 32.14
CA SER A 238 -39.45 56.95 32.47
C SER A 238 -39.03 57.66 33.77
N CYS A 239 -38.63 58.92 33.53
CA CYS A 239 -38.36 60.09 34.39
C CYS A 239 -36.95 60.23 34.96
#